data_AF-A0A970X3P9-F1
#
_entry.id   AF-A0A970X3P9-F1
#
_cell.length_a   1.000
_cell.length_b   1.000
_cell.length_c   1.000
_cell.angle_alpha   90.00
_cell.angle_beta   90.00
_cell.angle_gamma   90.00
#
_symmetry.space_group_name_H-M   'P 1'
#
loop_
_entity.id
_entity.type
_entity.pdbx_description
1 polymer ?
#
loop_
_entity_poly.entity_id
_entity_poly.type
_entity_poly.pdbx_seq_one_letter_code
_entity_poly.pdbx_strand_id
1 'polypeptide(L)'
;TEARTATLSTKDVVHFDKALLATGANVRRLRVDGGDLDGIHYLRAFGNSDAIRADVEGAERVVLVGGSYIGCECAASITAAFGVKCTIVMQENETFEHVFGREVGGYFHRVLEGHGVEIHGGDELDRFEGPDGRVTHVHTKGGLELDCDAVIIGAGVMPDVMLARAAGLELGEAGGVRCDSKLETSVPGIYAAGDICEYDSVVHGRPLRVEHWDVAFNHGKTAALNMLGRGVDHDVIPYFFSDLADWASIEYVGPGQGEPAIRGSLEHGEFTAFYLDGGVVTAALTNGRSDDLDHARRFIREKATPDPAKLADEATDLGAL
;
A
#
# COMPACT_ATOMS: atom_id res chain seq x y z
N THR A 1 10.49 9.30 27.55
CA THR A 1 11.62 8.48 27.06
C THR A 1 12.68 8.29 28.13
N GLU A 2 13.20 9.35 28.76
CA GLU A 2 14.22 9.26 29.84
C GLU A 2 13.78 8.41 31.05
N ALA A 3 12.55 8.62 31.53
CA ALA A 3 11.99 7.86 32.66
C ALA A 3 11.67 6.39 32.34
N ARG A 4 11.75 5.99 31.06
CA ARG A 4 11.41 4.63 30.58
C ARG A 4 10.04 4.14 31.02
N THR A 5 9.03 4.98 30.81
CA THR A 5 7.64 4.72 31.17
C THR A 5 6.70 4.94 29.99
N ALA A 6 5.64 4.14 29.92
CA ALA A 6 4.48 4.37 29.08
C ALA A 6 3.25 4.60 29.98
N THR A 7 2.44 5.60 29.63
CA THR A 7 1.21 5.92 30.36
C THR A 7 0.02 5.38 29.59
N LEU A 8 -0.79 4.54 30.24
CA LEU A 8 -2.00 3.97 29.65
C LEU A 8 -3.16 4.96 29.73
N SER A 9 -4.23 4.71 28.97
CA SER A 9 -5.46 5.53 29.04
C SER A 9 -6.13 5.49 30.42
N THR A 10 -5.89 4.43 31.19
CA THR A 10 -6.30 4.30 32.61
C THR A 10 -5.52 5.21 33.55
N LYS A 11 -4.47 5.88 33.04
CA LYS A 11 -3.45 6.65 33.79
C LYS A 11 -2.44 5.80 34.53
N ASP A 12 -2.50 4.47 34.41
CA ASP A 12 -1.47 3.60 34.93
C ASP A 12 -0.15 3.81 34.20
N VAL A 13 0.94 3.65 34.94
CA VAL A 13 2.30 3.84 34.43
C VAL A 13 2.99 2.47 34.36
N VAL A 14 3.45 2.12 33.17
CA VAL A 14 4.20 0.89 32.91
C VAL A 14 5.67 1.26 32.70
N HIS A 15 6.56 0.70 33.51
CA HIS A 15 8.00 0.82 33.32
C HIS A 15 8.50 -0.21 32.32
N PHE A 16 9.52 0.14 31.53
CA PHE A 16 10.14 -0.75 30.56
C PHE A 16 11.66 -0.60 30.53
N ASP A 17 12.39 -1.64 30.16
CA ASP A 17 13.82 -1.51 29.83
C ASP A 17 14.01 -1.10 28.36
N LYS A 18 13.19 -1.71 27.49
CA LYS A 18 13.12 -1.43 26.06
C LYS A 18 11.66 -1.35 25.60
N ALA A 19 11.41 -0.57 24.55
CA ALA A 19 10.06 -0.41 23.98
C ALA A 19 10.10 -0.56 22.46
N LEU A 20 9.01 -1.10 21.89
CA LEU A 20 8.76 -1.16 20.46
C LEU A 20 7.50 -0.38 20.13
N LEU A 21 7.61 0.62 19.26
CA LEU A 21 6.48 1.36 18.70
C LEU A 21 5.97 0.67 17.44
N ALA A 22 4.76 0.12 17.51
CA ALA A 22 4.11 -0.58 16.41
C ALA A 22 2.66 -0.11 16.24
N THR A 23 2.45 1.22 16.28
CA THR A 23 1.12 1.84 16.16
C THR A 23 0.58 1.83 14.73
N GLY A 24 1.39 1.44 13.75
CA GLY A 24 0.97 1.31 12.36
C GLY A 24 0.61 2.65 11.72
N ALA A 25 -0.46 2.67 10.94
CA ALA A 25 -0.97 3.83 10.24
C ALA A 25 -2.49 3.96 10.39
N ASN A 26 -2.99 5.16 10.18
CA ASN A 26 -4.41 5.51 10.19
C ASN A 26 -4.86 5.92 8.80
N VAL A 27 -6.13 5.66 8.46
CA VAL A 27 -6.71 6.10 7.19
C VAL A 27 -6.67 7.62 7.06
N ARG A 28 -6.38 8.11 5.85
CA ARG A 28 -6.50 9.53 5.53
C ARG A 28 -7.98 9.88 5.41
N ARG A 29 -8.53 10.52 6.44
CA ARG A 29 -9.90 11.05 6.42
C ARG A 29 -9.99 12.23 5.46
N LEU A 30 -10.93 12.15 4.51
CA LEU A 30 -11.24 13.24 3.59
C LEU A 30 -12.02 14.33 4.33
N ARG A 31 -11.69 15.59 4.02
CA ARG A 31 -12.36 16.78 4.58
C ARG A 31 -13.09 17.50 3.46
N VAL A 32 -14.22 16.92 3.07
CA VAL A 32 -15.10 17.43 2.01
C VAL A 32 -16.52 17.54 2.57
N ASP A 33 -17.35 18.35 1.93
CA ASP A 33 -18.76 18.50 2.31
C ASP A 33 -19.47 17.14 2.19
N GLY A 34 -20.28 16.79 3.19
CA GLY A 34 -20.97 15.49 3.27
C GLY A 34 -20.07 14.30 3.63
N GLY A 35 -18.78 14.51 3.96
CA GLY A 35 -17.84 13.43 4.32
C GLY A 35 -18.16 12.68 5.62
N ASP A 36 -19.18 13.11 6.36
CA ASP A 36 -19.69 12.54 7.61
C ASP A 36 -21.05 11.83 7.47
N LEU A 37 -21.60 11.74 6.24
CA LEU A 37 -22.84 11.02 5.96
C LEU A 37 -22.70 9.51 6.24
N ASP A 38 -23.82 8.89 6.63
CA ASP A 38 -23.93 7.44 6.74
C ASP A 38 -23.73 6.79 5.35
N GLY A 39 -23.23 5.55 5.31
CA GLY A 39 -22.92 4.83 4.07
C GLY A 39 -21.55 5.14 3.47
N ILE A 40 -20.77 6.06 4.07
CA ILE A 40 -19.38 6.32 3.69
C ILE A 40 -18.44 5.51 4.59
N HIS A 41 -17.67 4.62 3.96
CA HIS A 41 -16.80 3.67 4.64
C HIS A 41 -15.32 3.93 4.40
N TYR A 42 -14.52 3.54 5.38
CA TYR A 42 -13.06 3.44 5.29
C TYR A 42 -12.68 2.03 5.75
N LEU A 43 -11.71 1.39 5.09
CA LEU A 43 -11.29 0.03 5.42
C LEU A 43 -9.91 0.03 6.10
N ARG A 44 -9.84 -0.31 7.38
CA ARG A 44 -8.57 -0.49 8.12
C ARG A 44 -8.65 -1.50 9.25
N ALA A 45 -9.76 -1.50 10.00
CA ALA A 45 -10.01 -2.43 11.08
C ALA A 45 -11.01 -3.50 10.65
N PHE A 46 -10.98 -4.66 11.31
CA PHE A 46 -11.91 -5.77 11.05
C PHE A 46 -13.39 -5.35 11.09
N GLY A 47 -13.79 -4.51 12.05
CA GLY A 47 -15.17 -4.01 12.11
C GLY A 47 -15.58 -3.14 10.91
N ASN A 48 -14.63 -2.60 10.15
CA ASN A 48 -14.95 -1.86 8.92
C ASN A 48 -15.42 -2.78 7.80
N SER A 49 -14.85 -3.98 7.67
CA SER A 49 -15.30 -4.92 6.62
C SER A 49 -16.71 -5.42 6.89
N ASP A 50 -17.08 -5.63 8.16
CA ASP A 50 -18.45 -6.01 8.53
C ASP A 50 -19.45 -4.90 8.17
N ALA A 51 -19.10 -3.64 8.41
CA ALA A 51 -19.93 -2.49 8.06
C ALA A 51 -20.09 -2.31 6.55
N ILE A 52 -18.99 -2.43 5.79
CA ILE A 52 -19.03 -2.40 4.32
C ILE A 52 -19.93 -3.51 3.79
N ARG A 53 -19.74 -4.74 4.27
CA ARG A 53 -20.55 -5.88 3.85
C ARG A 53 -22.04 -5.64 4.11
N ALA A 54 -22.40 -5.13 5.28
CA ALA A 54 -23.81 -4.87 5.63
C ALA A 54 -24.47 -3.85 4.70
N ASP A 55 -23.74 -2.81 4.26
CA ASP A 55 -24.26 -1.80 3.35
C ASP A 55 -24.23 -2.24 1.87
N VAL A 56 -23.34 -3.17 1.51
CA VAL A 56 -23.24 -3.72 0.15
C VAL A 56 -24.24 -4.85 -0.08
N GLU A 57 -24.63 -5.60 0.95
CA GLU A 57 -25.68 -6.63 0.88
C GLU A 57 -27.05 -6.00 0.55
N GLY A 58 -27.36 -5.89 -0.74
CA GLY A 58 -28.61 -5.29 -1.25
C GLY A 58 -28.43 -3.92 -1.93
N ALA A 59 -27.21 -3.40 -2.00
CA ALA A 59 -26.89 -2.24 -2.82
C ALA A 59 -27.02 -2.57 -4.32
N GLU A 60 -27.39 -1.58 -5.13
CA GLU A 60 -27.28 -1.65 -6.58
C GLU A 60 -25.96 -1.04 -7.07
N ARG A 61 -25.48 0.01 -6.38
CA ARG A 61 -24.36 0.84 -6.81
C ARG A 61 -23.43 1.23 -5.66
N VAL A 62 -22.14 1.01 -5.83
CA VAL A 62 -21.10 1.39 -4.87
C VAL A 62 -20.07 2.25 -5.59
N VAL A 63 -19.74 3.41 -5.01
CA VAL A 63 -18.67 4.27 -5.52
C VAL A 63 -17.44 4.11 -4.65
N LEU A 64 -16.27 3.96 -5.28
CA LEU A 64 -14.98 3.88 -4.63
C LEU A 64 -14.17 5.13 -4.96
N VAL A 65 -13.54 5.72 -3.95
CA VAL A 65 -12.69 6.90 -4.12
C VAL A 65 -11.23 6.49 -3.94
N GLY A 66 -10.48 6.47 -5.05
CA GLY A 66 -9.08 6.07 -5.13
C GLY A 66 -8.88 4.75 -5.89
N GLY A 67 -7.98 4.74 -6.88
CA GLY A 67 -7.70 3.59 -7.73
C GLY A 67 -6.34 2.93 -7.46
N SER A 68 -6.05 2.72 -6.17
CA SER A 68 -4.92 1.89 -5.73
C SER A 68 -5.46 0.68 -4.97
N TYR A 69 -4.59 -0.08 -4.29
CA TYR A 69 -4.86 -1.37 -3.65
C TYR A 69 -6.25 -1.49 -3.03
N ILE A 70 -6.54 -0.79 -1.93
CA ILE A 70 -7.81 -0.93 -1.19
C ILE A 70 -9.03 -0.62 -2.07
N GLY A 71 -8.95 0.40 -2.93
CA GLY A 71 -10.05 0.73 -3.84
C GLY A 71 -10.27 -0.39 -4.85
N CYS A 72 -9.22 -0.80 -5.56
CA CYS A 72 -9.32 -1.84 -6.59
C CYS A 72 -9.73 -3.21 -6.00
N GLU A 73 -9.16 -3.60 -4.86
CA GLU A 73 -9.50 -4.85 -4.16
C GLU A 73 -10.96 -4.86 -3.69
N CYS A 74 -11.45 -3.74 -3.13
CA CYS A 74 -12.85 -3.63 -2.72
C CYS A 74 -13.79 -3.68 -3.93
N ALA A 75 -13.49 -2.95 -5.01
CA ALA A 75 -14.29 -2.99 -6.23
C ALA A 75 -14.38 -4.42 -6.78
N ALA A 76 -13.22 -5.08 -6.92
CA ALA A 76 -13.16 -6.45 -7.42
C ALA A 76 -13.93 -7.42 -6.54
N SER A 77 -13.71 -7.38 -5.21
CA SER A 77 -14.36 -8.26 -4.25
C SER A 77 -15.88 -8.07 -4.23
N ILE A 78 -16.34 -6.82 -4.26
CA ILE A 78 -17.77 -6.50 -4.20
C ILE A 78 -18.47 -6.93 -5.49
N THR A 79 -17.89 -6.61 -6.64
CA THR A 79 -18.43 -7.00 -7.95
C THR A 79 -18.45 -8.51 -8.10
N ALA A 80 -17.37 -9.22 -7.75
CA ALA A 80 -17.30 -10.68 -7.85
C ALA A 80 -18.27 -11.39 -6.90
N ALA A 81 -18.37 -10.95 -5.64
CA ALA A 81 -19.15 -11.65 -4.62
C ALA A 81 -20.65 -11.31 -4.63
N PHE A 82 -21.01 -10.07 -4.96
CA PHE A 82 -22.38 -9.57 -4.84
C PHE A 82 -23.00 -9.14 -6.17
N GLY A 83 -22.23 -9.03 -7.25
CA GLY A 83 -22.74 -8.54 -8.54
C GLY A 83 -23.16 -7.07 -8.53
N VAL A 84 -22.69 -6.30 -7.54
CA VAL A 84 -22.99 -4.87 -7.39
C VAL A 84 -22.18 -4.06 -8.39
N LYS A 85 -22.80 -3.00 -8.95
CA LYS A 85 -22.13 -2.10 -9.88
C LYS A 85 -21.16 -1.21 -9.12
N CYS A 86 -19.87 -1.42 -9.34
CA CYS A 86 -18.82 -0.59 -8.74
C CYS A 86 -18.33 0.45 -9.73
N THR A 87 -18.18 1.69 -9.26
CA THR A 87 -17.55 2.78 -10.00
C THR A 87 -16.38 3.33 -9.20
N ILE A 88 -15.18 3.41 -9.78
CA ILE A 88 -13.99 4.00 -9.16
C ILE A 88 -13.82 5.43 -9.67
N VAL A 89 -13.65 6.40 -8.76
CA VAL A 89 -13.25 7.78 -9.05
C VAL A 89 -11.87 8.03 -8.48
N MET A 90 -10.94 8.50 -9.31
CA MET A 90 -9.53 8.70 -8.92
C MET A 90 -8.85 9.84 -9.69
N GLN A 91 -7.80 10.40 -9.07
CA GLN A 91 -7.05 11.53 -9.64
C GLN A 91 -6.14 11.11 -10.79
N GLU A 92 -5.57 9.92 -10.71
CA GLU A 92 -4.75 9.31 -11.75
C GLU A 92 -5.59 8.92 -12.97
N ASN A 93 -4.97 8.73 -14.14
CA ASN A 93 -5.72 8.32 -15.34
C ASN A 93 -5.95 6.81 -15.34
N GLU A 94 -4.96 6.04 -14.87
CA GLU A 94 -5.02 4.58 -14.78
C GLU A 94 -4.92 4.13 -13.32
N THR A 95 -5.56 3.00 -12.99
CA THR A 95 -5.39 2.40 -11.65
C THR A 95 -3.94 2.02 -11.42
N PHE A 96 -3.45 2.16 -10.19
CA PHE A 96 -2.06 1.90 -9.81
C PHE A 96 -1.00 2.69 -10.59
N GLU A 97 -1.35 3.73 -11.38
CA GLU A 97 -0.39 4.51 -12.19
C GLU A 97 0.76 5.06 -11.35
N HIS A 98 0.46 5.59 -10.15
CA HIS A 98 1.49 6.11 -9.24
C HIS A 98 2.46 5.03 -8.74
N VAL A 99 2.01 3.78 -8.62
CA VAL A 99 2.82 2.70 -8.03
C VAL A 99 3.59 1.94 -9.10
N PHE A 100 2.94 1.61 -10.21
CA PHE A 100 3.49 0.69 -11.22
C PHE A 100 3.79 1.36 -12.56
N GLY A 101 3.46 2.64 -12.71
CA GLY A 101 3.52 3.34 -13.99
C GLY A 101 2.29 3.05 -14.86
N ARG A 102 2.11 3.88 -15.89
CA ARG A 102 0.90 3.86 -16.74
C ARG A 102 0.67 2.54 -17.45
N GLU A 103 1.71 1.90 -17.97
CA GLU A 103 1.56 0.70 -18.79
C GLU A 103 1.09 -0.51 -17.97
N VAL A 104 1.73 -0.77 -16.83
CA VAL A 104 1.37 -1.84 -15.90
C VAL A 104 0.08 -1.52 -15.16
N GLY A 105 -0.10 -0.27 -14.71
CA GLY A 105 -1.35 0.19 -14.09
C GLY A 105 -2.55 0.05 -15.04
N GLY A 106 -2.37 0.40 -16.31
CA GLY A 106 -3.39 0.25 -17.35
C GLY A 106 -3.77 -1.20 -17.63
N TYR A 107 -2.90 -2.19 -17.37
CA TYR A 107 -3.30 -3.59 -17.40
C TYR A 107 -4.34 -3.89 -16.32
N PHE A 108 -4.07 -3.55 -15.06
CA PHE A 108 -5.03 -3.78 -13.97
C PHE A 108 -6.31 -2.96 -14.13
N HIS A 109 -6.22 -1.77 -14.71
CA HIS A 109 -7.36 -0.95 -15.08
C HIS A 109 -8.29 -1.71 -16.03
N ARG A 110 -7.72 -2.26 -17.13
CA ARG A 110 -8.49 -3.05 -18.10
C ARG A 110 -9.02 -4.36 -17.51
N VAL A 111 -8.32 -4.98 -16.57
CA VAL A 111 -8.82 -6.17 -15.85
C VAL A 111 -10.10 -5.83 -15.08
N LEU A 112 -10.12 -4.71 -14.36
CA LEU A 112 -11.30 -4.24 -13.61
C LEU A 112 -12.46 -3.90 -14.56
N GLU A 113 -12.21 -3.12 -15.63
CA GLU A 113 -13.23 -2.79 -16.64
C GLU A 113 -13.77 -4.03 -17.34
N GLY A 114 -12.92 -5.01 -17.64
CA GLY A 114 -13.31 -6.29 -18.24
C GLY A 114 -14.29 -7.09 -17.38
N HIS A 115 -14.32 -6.86 -16.06
CA HIS A 115 -15.26 -7.44 -15.12
C HIS A 115 -16.43 -6.51 -14.75
N GLY A 116 -16.58 -5.39 -15.46
CA GLY A 116 -17.72 -4.48 -15.34
C GLY A 116 -17.58 -3.41 -14.25
N VAL A 117 -16.37 -3.19 -13.72
CA VAL A 117 -16.10 -2.01 -12.87
C VAL A 117 -15.97 -0.78 -13.77
N GLU A 118 -16.76 0.25 -13.52
CA GLU A 118 -16.63 1.53 -14.21
C GLU A 118 -15.50 2.35 -13.58
N ILE A 119 -14.67 3.04 -14.37
CA ILE A 119 -13.54 3.81 -13.85
C ILE A 119 -13.52 5.21 -14.47
N HIS A 120 -13.52 6.21 -13.60
CA HIS A 120 -13.34 7.62 -13.92
C HIS A 120 -12.00 8.10 -13.36
N GLY A 121 -10.97 8.00 -14.20
CA GLY A 121 -9.65 8.58 -13.93
C GLY A 121 -9.57 10.06 -14.32
N GLY A 122 -8.57 10.76 -13.79
CA GLY A 122 -8.32 12.19 -14.08
C GLY A 122 -9.32 13.15 -13.42
N ASP A 123 -10.06 12.69 -12.40
CA ASP A 123 -11.08 13.48 -11.72
C ASP A 123 -10.90 13.42 -10.19
N GLU A 124 -11.39 14.43 -9.49
CA GLU A 124 -11.26 14.53 -8.05
C GLU A 124 -12.63 14.60 -7.40
N LEU A 125 -12.80 13.89 -6.28
CA LEU A 125 -13.94 14.06 -5.40
C LEU A 125 -14.11 15.55 -5.02
N ASP A 126 -15.32 16.08 -5.20
CA ASP A 126 -15.72 17.39 -4.72
C ASP A 126 -16.43 17.28 -3.37
N ARG A 127 -17.56 16.57 -3.33
CA ARG A 127 -18.41 16.42 -2.15
C ARG A 127 -19.31 15.19 -2.25
N PHE A 128 -19.95 14.88 -1.13
CA PHE A 128 -21.03 13.91 -1.05
C PHE A 128 -22.37 14.61 -0.83
N GLU A 129 -23.44 13.99 -1.30
CA GLU A 129 -24.81 14.46 -1.08
C GLU A 129 -25.69 13.35 -0.52
N GLY A 130 -26.61 13.73 0.37
CA GLY A 130 -27.43 12.82 1.14
C GLY A 130 -28.44 13.56 2.03
N PRO A 131 -29.58 14.01 1.48
CA PRO A 131 -30.52 14.89 2.20
C PRO A 131 -31.08 14.29 3.50
N ASP A 132 -31.16 12.96 3.59
CA ASP A 132 -31.66 12.23 4.76
C ASP A 132 -30.53 11.74 5.71
N GLY A 133 -29.32 12.29 5.58
CA GLY A 133 -28.17 11.95 6.43
C GLY A 133 -27.38 10.72 5.99
N ARG A 134 -27.79 10.07 4.90
CA ARG A 134 -27.09 8.97 4.24
C ARG A 134 -26.68 9.37 2.83
N VAL A 135 -25.49 8.96 2.40
CA VAL A 135 -25.00 9.23 1.05
C VAL A 135 -25.92 8.62 -0.01
N THR A 136 -26.23 9.43 -1.02
CA THR A 136 -26.97 9.01 -2.21
C THR A 136 -26.24 9.40 -3.50
N HIS A 137 -25.37 10.42 -3.47
CA HIS A 137 -24.60 10.84 -4.64
C HIS A 137 -23.15 11.20 -4.28
N VAL A 138 -22.25 10.91 -5.23
CA VAL A 138 -20.88 11.41 -5.27
C VAL A 138 -20.77 12.46 -6.36
N HIS A 139 -20.24 13.63 -6.01
CA HIS A 139 -19.98 14.72 -6.95
C HIS A 139 -18.47 14.87 -7.15
N THR A 140 -18.05 15.06 -8.40
CA THR A 140 -16.65 15.31 -8.74
C THR A 140 -16.43 16.76 -9.18
N LYS A 141 -15.18 17.23 -9.13
CA LYS A 141 -14.81 18.56 -9.60
C LYS A 141 -14.91 18.69 -11.12
N GLY A 142 -14.79 17.58 -11.86
CA GLY A 142 -15.07 17.48 -13.29
C GLY A 142 -16.55 17.63 -13.66
N GLY A 143 -17.45 17.61 -12.66
CA GLY A 143 -18.89 17.76 -12.84
C GLY A 143 -19.64 16.44 -13.05
N LEU A 144 -19.02 15.29 -12.76
CA LEU A 144 -19.74 14.03 -12.67
C LEU A 144 -20.62 14.01 -11.41
N GLU A 145 -21.80 13.43 -11.57
CA GLU A 145 -22.73 13.09 -10.50
C GLU A 145 -23.05 11.60 -10.60
N LEU A 146 -22.75 10.85 -9.54
CA LEU A 146 -22.87 9.40 -9.51
C LEU A 146 -23.81 8.97 -8.39
N ASP A 147 -24.94 8.32 -8.74
CA ASP A 147 -25.82 7.69 -7.75
C ASP A 147 -25.10 6.53 -7.03
N CYS A 148 -25.24 6.43 -5.72
CA CYS A 148 -24.67 5.34 -4.93
C CYS A 148 -25.49 5.01 -3.69
N ASP A 149 -25.42 3.76 -3.24
CA ASP A 149 -26.02 3.28 -2.00
C ASP A 149 -25.00 3.24 -0.84
N ALA A 150 -23.71 3.18 -1.20
CA ALA A 150 -22.56 3.22 -0.31
C ALA A 150 -21.32 3.77 -1.05
N VAL A 151 -20.39 4.30 -0.27
CA VAL A 151 -19.09 4.79 -0.73
C VAL A 151 -17.96 4.13 0.06
N ILE A 152 -16.88 3.76 -0.62
CA ILE A 152 -15.67 3.23 0.02
C ILE A 152 -14.47 4.13 -0.31
N ILE A 153 -13.81 4.63 0.73
CA ILE A 153 -12.68 5.55 0.59
C ILE A 153 -11.34 4.81 0.69
N GLY A 154 -10.61 4.79 -0.42
CA GLY A 154 -9.25 4.26 -0.58
C GLY A 154 -8.20 5.34 -0.77
N ALA A 155 -8.26 6.45 -0.01
CA ALA A 155 -7.41 7.64 -0.19
C ALA A 155 -6.02 7.56 0.49
N GLY A 156 -5.53 6.36 0.77
CA GLY A 156 -4.26 6.10 1.45
C GLY A 156 -4.29 6.27 2.97
N VAL A 157 -3.13 6.10 3.59
CA VAL A 157 -2.95 6.14 5.06
C VAL A 157 -1.88 7.16 5.46
N MET A 158 -1.76 7.40 6.77
CA MET A 158 -0.70 8.18 7.39
C MET A 158 -0.16 7.43 8.61
N PRO A 159 1.16 7.38 8.83
CA PRO A 159 1.74 6.68 9.98
C PRO A 159 1.25 7.31 11.30
N ASP A 160 0.94 6.47 12.30
CA ASP A 160 0.46 6.92 13.61
C ASP A 160 1.65 7.32 14.51
N VAL A 161 2.15 8.52 14.27
CA VAL A 161 3.32 9.09 14.95
C VAL A 161 2.97 9.95 16.17
N MET A 162 1.72 9.95 16.63
CA MET A 162 1.30 10.84 17.73
C MET A 162 2.08 10.58 19.01
N LEU A 163 2.23 9.31 19.38
CA LEU A 163 3.01 8.91 20.56
C LEU A 163 4.49 9.24 20.38
N ALA A 164 5.06 8.96 19.21
CA ALA A 164 6.47 9.20 18.92
C ALA A 164 6.81 10.69 18.97
N ARG A 165 5.96 11.54 18.36
CA ARG A 165 6.10 13.00 18.40
C ARG A 165 6.01 13.54 19.82
N ALA A 166 5.03 13.10 20.60
CA ALA A 166 4.87 13.51 21.99
C ALA A 166 6.06 13.05 22.86
N ALA A 167 6.68 11.92 22.51
CA ALA A 167 7.87 11.38 23.15
C ALA A 167 9.19 12.06 22.70
N GLY A 168 9.14 13.00 21.74
CA GLY A 168 10.31 13.70 21.22
C GLY A 168 11.20 12.85 20.31
N LEU A 169 10.66 11.79 19.71
CA LEU A 169 11.40 10.97 18.74
C LEU A 169 11.52 11.69 17.40
N GLU A 170 12.62 11.44 16.70
CA GLU A 170 12.83 11.97 15.36
C GLU A 170 11.85 11.33 14.37
N LEU A 171 11.29 12.16 13.49
CA LEU A 171 10.43 11.73 12.40
C LEU A 171 11.17 12.00 11.09
N GLY A 172 11.09 11.03 10.17
CA GLY A 172 11.72 11.14 8.86
C GLY A 172 10.85 11.88 7.84
N GLU A 173 11.40 12.03 6.63
CA GLU A 173 10.77 12.80 5.55
C GLU A 173 9.53 12.11 4.99
N ALA A 174 9.47 10.77 5.05
CA ALA A 174 8.29 10.01 4.67
C ALA A 174 7.21 10.03 5.78
N GLY A 175 7.46 10.75 6.88
CA GLY A 175 6.51 10.97 7.97
C GLY A 175 6.49 9.90 9.06
N GLY A 176 7.30 8.84 8.92
CA GLY A 176 7.43 7.77 9.92
C GLY A 176 8.38 8.13 11.06
N VAL A 177 8.46 7.26 12.07
CA VAL A 177 9.51 7.33 13.10
C VAL A 177 10.83 6.94 12.47
N ARG A 178 11.80 7.85 12.52
CA ARG A 178 13.11 7.62 11.95
C ARG A 178 13.88 6.60 12.79
N CYS A 179 14.36 5.56 12.12
CA CYS A 179 15.15 4.49 12.70
C CYS A 179 16.43 4.25 11.90
N ASP A 180 17.46 3.76 12.57
CA ASP A 180 18.66 3.24 11.92
C ASP A 180 18.40 1.88 11.23
N SER A 181 19.45 1.28 10.67
CA SER A 181 19.36 -0.03 10.02
C SER A 181 18.96 -1.16 10.97
N LYS A 182 19.06 -0.97 12.29
CA LYS A 182 18.70 -1.94 13.33
C LYS A 182 17.28 -1.71 13.86
N LEU A 183 16.53 -0.79 13.25
CA LEU A 183 15.20 -0.35 13.62
C LEU A 183 15.15 0.37 14.98
N GLU A 184 16.28 0.86 15.48
CA GLU A 184 16.38 1.66 16.72
C GLU A 184 16.12 3.13 16.40
N THR A 185 15.31 3.80 17.21
CA THR A 185 14.96 5.22 17.01
C THR A 185 16.09 6.13 17.48
N SER A 186 15.91 7.45 17.40
CA SER A 186 16.85 8.45 17.96
C SER A 186 17.08 8.35 19.49
N VAL A 187 16.36 7.46 20.18
CA VAL A 187 16.50 7.21 21.62
C VAL A 187 16.89 5.73 21.82
N PRO A 188 18.09 5.44 22.35
CA PRO A 188 18.54 4.07 22.55
C PRO A 188 17.56 3.24 23.37
N GLY A 189 17.36 1.97 23.03
CA GLY A 189 16.41 1.05 23.65
C GLY A 189 14.96 1.25 23.24
N ILE A 190 14.67 2.17 22.31
CA ILE A 190 13.34 2.35 21.70
C ILE A 190 13.46 2.00 20.22
N TYR A 191 12.53 1.18 19.74
CA TYR A 191 12.50 0.67 18.37
C TYR A 191 11.15 1.03 17.73
N ALA A 192 11.07 0.97 16.40
CA ALA A 192 9.79 1.02 15.68
C ALA A 192 9.67 -0.11 14.65
N ALA A 193 8.45 -0.56 14.35
CA ALA A 193 8.19 -1.62 13.39
C ALA A 193 6.84 -1.43 12.66
N GLY A 194 6.72 -2.03 11.47
CA GLY A 194 5.54 -1.88 10.59
C GLY A 194 5.42 -0.49 9.95
N ASP A 195 4.19 -0.12 9.54
CA ASP A 195 3.88 1.08 8.74
C ASP A 195 4.42 2.40 9.32
N ILE A 196 4.61 2.47 10.64
CA ILE A 196 5.11 3.66 11.35
C ILE A 196 6.61 3.86 11.16
N CYS A 197 7.36 2.82 10.78
CA CYS A 197 8.82 2.81 10.80
C CYS A 197 9.39 3.32 9.46
N GLU A 198 10.17 4.40 9.52
CA GLU A 198 11.03 4.83 8.43
C GLU A 198 12.48 4.46 8.79
N TYR A 199 13.08 3.50 8.07
CA TYR A 199 14.34 2.88 8.43
C TYR A 199 15.42 3.09 7.37
N ASP A 200 16.67 3.15 7.81
CA ASP A 200 17.83 3.19 6.91
C ASP A 200 18.06 1.80 6.27
N SER A 201 17.58 1.61 5.04
CA SER A 201 17.70 0.33 4.35
C SER A 201 19.13 0.09 3.88
N VAL A 202 19.79 -0.93 4.43
CA VAL A 202 21.15 -1.32 4.01
C VAL A 202 21.21 -1.86 2.59
N VAL A 203 20.11 -2.45 2.11
CA VAL A 203 19.99 -2.98 0.75
C VAL A 203 19.91 -1.84 -0.27
N HIS A 204 19.06 -0.84 0.00
CA HIS A 204 18.76 0.23 -0.96
C HIS A 204 19.62 1.49 -0.75
N GLY A 205 20.39 1.57 0.35
CA GLY A 205 21.27 2.69 0.64
C GLY A 205 20.55 4.01 0.91
N ARG A 206 19.25 3.97 1.23
CA ARG A 206 18.42 5.14 1.51
C ARG A 206 17.33 4.80 2.55
N PRO A 207 16.72 5.82 3.19
CA PRO A 207 15.59 5.62 4.06
C PRO A 207 14.38 5.07 3.30
N LEU A 208 13.67 4.12 3.90
CA LEU A 208 12.43 3.54 3.37
C LEU A 208 11.35 3.55 4.43
N ARG A 209 10.11 3.74 3.98
CA ARG A 209 8.89 3.44 4.75
C ARG A 209 7.95 2.68 3.82
N VAL A 210 7.55 1.48 4.23
CA VAL A 210 6.73 0.58 3.42
C VAL A 210 5.54 0.10 4.24
N GLU A 211 4.36 0.21 3.66
CA GLU A 211 3.07 -0.08 4.31
C GLU A 211 2.59 -1.47 3.88
N HIS A 212 3.17 -2.52 4.44
CA HIS A 212 2.77 -3.89 4.10
C HIS A 212 2.95 -4.88 5.25
N TRP A 213 2.11 -5.91 5.26
CA TRP A 213 2.11 -6.96 6.27
C TRP A 213 3.45 -7.70 6.38
N ASP A 214 4.06 -8.09 5.25
CA ASP A 214 5.34 -8.82 5.25
C ASP A 214 6.48 -7.98 5.83
N VAL A 215 6.48 -6.67 5.54
CA VAL A 215 7.44 -5.72 6.12
C VAL A 215 7.24 -5.62 7.62
N ALA A 216 6.00 -5.48 8.09
CA ALA A 216 5.71 -5.45 9.53
C ALA A 216 6.16 -6.73 10.25
N PHE A 217 5.92 -7.89 9.63
CA PHE A 217 6.34 -9.19 10.14
C PHE A 217 7.87 -9.29 10.25
N ASN A 218 8.62 -8.88 9.22
CA ASN A 218 10.08 -8.95 9.22
C ASN A 218 10.74 -7.84 10.06
N HIS A 219 10.12 -6.65 10.18
CA HIS A 219 10.51 -5.64 11.16
C HIS A 219 10.40 -6.18 12.58
N GLY A 220 9.30 -6.85 12.92
CA GLY A 220 9.09 -7.44 14.26
C GLY A 220 10.20 -8.43 14.65
N LYS A 221 10.61 -9.31 13.73
CA LYS A 221 11.73 -10.24 13.94
C LYS A 221 13.05 -9.50 14.20
N THR A 222 13.35 -8.51 13.37
CA THR A 222 14.62 -7.76 13.45
C THR A 222 14.69 -6.94 14.74
N ALA A 223 13.61 -6.22 15.07
CA ALA A 223 13.50 -5.46 16.30
C ALA A 223 13.65 -6.36 17.53
N ALA A 224 13.04 -7.56 17.55
CA ALA A 224 13.19 -8.50 18.65
C ALA A 224 14.66 -8.95 18.84
N LEU A 225 15.38 -9.27 17.76
CA LEU A 225 16.80 -9.63 17.82
C LEU A 225 17.65 -8.49 18.40
N ASN A 226 17.36 -7.25 18.02
CA ASN A 226 18.11 -6.07 18.47
C ASN A 226 17.75 -5.66 19.90
N MET A 227 16.49 -5.83 20.30
CA MET A 227 16.08 -5.73 21.69
C MET A 227 16.80 -6.76 22.57
N LEU A 228 17.11 -7.95 22.05
CA LEU A 228 17.93 -8.99 22.71
C LEU A 228 19.45 -8.79 22.56
N GLY A 229 19.90 -7.66 22.00
CA GLY A 229 21.31 -7.29 21.92
C GLY A 229 22.10 -7.98 20.82
N ARG A 230 21.44 -8.48 19.76
CA ARG A 230 22.14 -9.11 18.62
C ARG A 230 22.77 -8.11 17.65
N GLY A 231 22.18 -6.93 17.50
CA GLY A 231 22.76 -5.83 16.70
C GLY A 231 22.82 -6.13 15.20
N VAL A 232 21.80 -6.80 14.66
CA VAL A 232 21.68 -7.17 13.25
C VAL A 232 20.97 -6.07 12.45
N ASP A 233 21.43 -5.83 11.22
CA ASP A 233 20.77 -4.92 10.29
C ASP A 233 19.49 -5.55 9.73
N HIS A 234 18.53 -4.70 9.36
CA HIS A 234 17.35 -5.08 8.59
C HIS A 234 17.68 -5.08 7.10
N ASP A 235 17.95 -6.27 6.56
CA ASP A 235 18.39 -6.49 5.17
C ASP A 235 17.34 -7.18 4.29
N VAL A 236 16.08 -7.19 4.73
CA VAL A 236 14.98 -7.80 3.99
C VAL A 236 14.56 -6.88 2.84
N ILE A 237 14.46 -7.44 1.63
CA ILE A 237 13.86 -6.75 0.48
C ILE A 237 12.35 -6.77 0.68
N PRO A 238 11.67 -5.60 0.68
CA PRO A 238 10.22 -5.55 0.81
C PRO A 238 9.53 -6.44 -0.23
N TYR A 239 8.55 -7.19 0.22
CA TYR A 239 7.61 -7.92 -0.62
C TYR A 239 6.20 -7.51 -0.25
N PHE A 240 5.33 -7.53 -1.24
CA PHE A 240 3.90 -7.43 -1.03
C PHE A 240 3.14 -8.11 -2.16
N PHE A 241 1.86 -8.30 -1.89
CA PHE A 241 0.92 -8.86 -2.83
C PHE A 241 -0.41 -8.11 -2.75
N SER A 242 -1.24 -8.30 -3.77
CA SER A 242 -2.62 -7.80 -3.83
C SER A 242 -3.42 -8.68 -4.78
N ASP A 243 -4.67 -8.94 -4.47
CA ASP A 243 -5.55 -9.78 -5.28
C ASP A 243 -6.78 -9.00 -5.72
N LEU A 244 -7.01 -8.94 -7.04
CA LEU A 244 -8.22 -8.40 -7.61
C LEU A 244 -9.23 -9.54 -7.80
N ALA A 245 -9.87 -9.94 -6.70
CA ALA A 245 -10.67 -11.17 -6.64
C ALA A 245 -9.87 -12.36 -7.21
N ASP A 246 -10.50 -13.20 -8.03
CA ASP A 246 -9.84 -14.27 -8.80
C ASP A 246 -9.41 -13.83 -10.21
N TRP A 247 -9.42 -12.52 -10.50
CA TRP A 247 -9.21 -11.97 -11.85
C TRP A 247 -7.74 -11.73 -12.17
N ALA A 248 -6.97 -11.24 -11.20
CA ALA A 248 -5.54 -11.01 -11.32
C ALA A 248 -4.89 -10.96 -9.93
N SER A 249 -3.65 -11.43 -9.86
CA SER A 249 -2.80 -11.33 -8.67
C SER A 249 -1.61 -10.43 -8.95
N ILE A 250 -1.23 -9.64 -7.96
CA ILE A 250 -0.04 -8.79 -7.97
C ILE A 250 0.94 -9.37 -6.96
N GLU A 251 2.17 -9.56 -7.38
CA GLU A 251 3.30 -9.76 -6.48
C GLU A 251 4.41 -8.79 -6.87
N TYR A 252 4.93 -7.97 -5.94
CA TYR A 252 6.02 -7.04 -6.24
C TYR A 252 7.08 -7.01 -5.12
N VAL A 253 8.32 -6.86 -5.55
CA VAL A 253 9.52 -6.92 -4.70
C VAL A 253 10.32 -5.66 -4.88
N GLY A 254 10.81 -5.09 -3.77
CA GLY A 254 11.54 -3.83 -3.78
C GLY A 254 10.62 -2.59 -3.87
N PRO A 255 11.17 -1.38 -3.67
CA PRO A 255 10.41 -0.13 -3.60
C PRO A 255 10.56 0.77 -4.84
N GLY A 256 11.14 0.26 -5.93
CA GLY A 256 11.54 1.03 -7.12
C GLY A 256 10.44 1.21 -8.18
N GLN A 257 10.14 2.44 -8.54
CA GLN A 257 9.11 2.80 -9.53
C GLN A 257 9.75 3.26 -10.84
N GLY A 258 8.95 3.49 -11.88
CA GLY A 258 9.40 4.06 -13.15
C GLY A 258 8.86 3.32 -14.37
N GLU A 259 9.48 3.53 -15.53
CA GLU A 259 9.21 2.75 -16.73
C GLU A 259 9.92 1.39 -16.65
N PRO A 260 9.19 0.27 -16.68
CA PRO A 260 9.80 -1.04 -16.52
C PRO A 260 10.25 -1.67 -17.84
N ALA A 261 11.18 -2.62 -17.75
CA ALA A 261 11.36 -3.63 -18.79
C ALA A 261 10.33 -4.75 -18.58
N ILE A 262 9.45 -4.96 -19.57
CA ILE A 262 8.38 -5.96 -19.48
C ILE A 262 8.82 -7.26 -20.14
N ARG A 263 8.80 -8.32 -19.35
CA ARG A 263 9.00 -9.72 -19.75
C ARG A 263 7.66 -10.42 -19.80
N GLY A 264 7.35 -11.16 -20.87
CA GLY A 264 6.04 -11.79 -21.04
C GLY A 264 5.03 -10.88 -21.74
N SER A 265 3.75 -11.05 -21.44
CA SER A 265 2.66 -10.38 -22.16
C SER A 265 1.64 -9.75 -21.21
N LEU A 266 1.54 -8.42 -21.27
CA LEU A 266 0.45 -7.68 -20.62
C LEU A 266 -0.92 -8.03 -21.22
N GLU A 267 -0.99 -8.35 -22.51
CA GLU A 267 -2.26 -8.72 -23.17
C GLU A 267 -2.81 -10.03 -22.60
N HIS A 268 -1.95 -11.02 -22.34
CA HIS A 268 -2.34 -12.32 -21.81
C HIS A 268 -2.34 -12.38 -20.28
N GLY A 269 -1.90 -11.32 -19.59
CA GLY A 269 -1.86 -11.25 -18.14
C GLY A 269 -0.78 -12.11 -17.47
N GLU A 270 0.23 -12.53 -18.23
CA GLU A 270 1.36 -13.33 -17.73
C GLU A 270 2.66 -12.56 -18.01
N PHE A 271 3.11 -11.77 -17.04
CA PHE A 271 4.25 -10.87 -17.23
C PHE A 271 5.02 -10.57 -15.94
N THR A 272 6.25 -10.10 -16.12
CA THR A 272 7.07 -9.49 -15.08
C THR A 272 7.58 -8.14 -15.57
N ALA A 273 7.30 -7.07 -14.81
CA ALA A 273 7.80 -5.73 -15.02
C ALA A 273 9.00 -5.46 -14.10
N PHE A 274 10.20 -5.36 -14.65
CA PHE A 274 11.42 -5.03 -13.91
C PHE A 274 11.64 -3.51 -13.92
N TYR A 275 11.73 -2.89 -12.75
CA TYR A 275 11.97 -1.45 -12.61
C TYR A 275 13.44 -1.19 -12.36
N LEU A 276 14.00 -0.23 -13.12
CA LEU A 276 15.41 0.11 -13.07
C LEU A 276 15.63 1.58 -12.72
N ASP A 277 16.62 1.86 -11.88
CA ASP A 277 17.10 3.22 -11.60
C ASP A 277 18.61 3.26 -11.84
N GLY A 278 19.07 4.17 -12.71
CA GLY A 278 20.47 4.20 -13.14
C GLY A 278 20.97 2.87 -13.75
N GLY A 279 20.06 2.08 -14.33
CA GLY A 279 20.34 0.74 -14.87
C GLY A 279 20.36 -0.38 -13.81
N VAL A 280 20.25 -0.07 -12.52
CA VAL A 280 20.18 -1.07 -11.44
C VAL A 280 18.74 -1.53 -11.27
N VAL A 281 18.50 -2.84 -11.17
CA VAL A 281 17.16 -3.36 -10.82
C VAL A 281 16.83 -2.96 -9.39
N THR A 282 15.78 -2.18 -9.22
CA THR A 282 15.32 -1.71 -7.91
C THR A 282 14.03 -2.35 -7.45
N ALA A 283 13.28 -2.94 -8.39
CA ALA A 283 12.08 -3.70 -8.08
C ALA A 283 11.61 -4.60 -9.24
N ALA A 284 10.70 -5.52 -8.98
CA ALA A 284 10.01 -6.28 -10.02
C ALA A 284 8.58 -6.65 -9.61
N LEU A 285 7.62 -6.46 -10.51
CA LEU A 285 6.22 -6.83 -10.35
C LEU A 285 5.88 -7.98 -11.27
N THR A 286 5.14 -8.96 -10.80
CA THR A 286 4.64 -10.05 -11.63
C THR A 286 3.14 -10.26 -11.48
N ASN A 287 2.53 -10.72 -12.57
CA ASN A 287 1.29 -11.46 -12.59
C ASN A 287 1.56 -12.79 -13.31
N GLY A 288 1.35 -13.92 -12.62
CA GLY A 288 1.50 -15.26 -13.19
C GLY A 288 2.94 -15.77 -13.40
N ARG A 289 3.99 -15.04 -12.96
CA ARG A 289 5.40 -15.42 -13.16
C ARG A 289 6.25 -15.27 -11.88
N SER A 290 5.75 -15.76 -10.76
CA SER A 290 6.37 -15.64 -9.43
C SER A 290 7.84 -16.08 -9.36
N ASP A 291 8.25 -17.06 -10.17
CA ASP A 291 9.63 -17.54 -10.25
C ASP A 291 10.63 -16.43 -10.67
N ASP A 292 10.19 -15.44 -11.46
CA ASP A 292 11.03 -14.32 -11.87
C ASP A 292 11.43 -13.43 -10.66
N LEU A 293 10.65 -13.44 -9.56
CA LEU A 293 10.91 -12.61 -8.38
C LEU A 293 12.15 -13.03 -7.61
N ASP A 294 12.54 -14.31 -7.64
CA ASP A 294 13.78 -14.76 -7.01
C ASP A 294 15.01 -14.17 -7.71
N HIS A 295 14.97 -14.06 -9.04
CA HIS A 295 15.98 -13.35 -9.82
C HIS A 295 15.98 -11.87 -9.51
N ALA A 296 14.80 -11.23 -9.42
CA ALA A 296 14.70 -9.82 -9.04
C ALA A 296 15.32 -9.54 -7.67
N ARG A 297 15.08 -10.40 -6.67
CA ARG A 297 15.71 -10.27 -5.34
C ARG A 297 17.22 -10.38 -5.41
N ARG A 298 17.75 -11.30 -6.22
CA ARG A 298 19.20 -11.41 -6.46
C ARG A 298 19.74 -10.12 -7.06
N PHE A 299 19.13 -9.63 -8.14
CA PHE A 299 19.56 -8.40 -8.81
C PHE A 299 19.55 -7.19 -7.89
N ILE A 300 18.50 -7.02 -7.06
CA ILE A 300 18.42 -5.93 -6.08
C ILE A 300 19.56 -6.02 -5.05
N ARG A 301 19.82 -7.22 -4.48
CA ARG A 301 20.90 -7.42 -3.50
C ARG A 301 22.28 -7.14 -4.09
N GLU A 302 22.51 -7.61 -5.31
CA GLU A 302 23.79 -7.48 -6.01
C GLU A 302 23.97 -6.11 -6.67
N LYS A 303 22.92 -5.29 -6.67
CA LYS A 303 22.85 -4.02 -7.43
C LYS A 303 23.19 -4.24 -8.90
N ALA A 304 22.68 -5.35 -9.45
CA ALA A 304 22.97 -5.78 -10.82
C ALA A 304 22.41 -4.79 -11.84
N THR A 305 23.14 -4.61 -12.94
CA THR A 305 22.76 -3.73 -14.05
C THR A 305 22.57 -4.52 -15.36
N PRO A 306 21.59 -5.44 -15.41
CA PRO A 306 21.32 -6.20 -16.62
C PRO A 306 20.81 -5.28 -17.75
N ASP A 307 21.04 -5.70 -19.00
CA ASP A 307 20.47 -5.03 -20.16
C ASP A 307 18.94 -5.15 -20.14
N PRO A 308 18.17 -4.04 -20.14
CA PRO A 308 16.71 -4.07 -20.16
C PRO A 308 16.11 -4.90 -21.29
N ALA A 309 16.74 -4.93 -22.47
CA ALA A 309 16.28 -5.75 -23.58
C ALA A 309 16.37 -7.25 -23.29
N LYS A 310 17.38 -7.67 -22.51
CA LYS A 310 17.55 -9.06 -22.08
C LYS A 310 16.60 -9.44 -20.94
N LEU A 311 16.27 -8.50 -20.06
CA LEU A 311 15.22 -8.73 -19.05
C LEU A 311 13.88 -9.01 -19.72
N ALA A 312 13.53 -8.21 -20.74
CA ALA A 312 12.28 -8.33 -21.49
C ALA A 312 12.19 -9.59 -22.37
N ASP A 313 13.31 -10.11 -22.87
CA ASP A 313 13.35 -11.27 -23.75
C ASP A 313 13.11 -12.59 -23.00
N GLU A 314 11.94 -13.21 -23.19
CA GLU A 314 11.58 -14.49 -22.57
C GLU A 314 12.55 -15.65 -22.87
N ALA A 315 13.30 -15.59 -23.97
CA ALA A 315 14.31 -16.62 -24.29
C ALA A 315 15.60 -16.48 -23.46
N THR A 316 15.80 -15.33 -22.81
CA THR A 316 16.96 -15.10 -21.94
C THR A 316 16.82 -15.83 -20.61
N ASP A 317 17.87 -16.55 -20.22
CA ASP A 317 18.03 -17.14 -18.89
C ASP A 317 18.40 -16.05 -17.86
N LEU A 318 17.43 -15.65 -17.03
CA LEU A 318 17.63 -14.67 -15.96
C LEU A 318 18.68 -15.15 -14.95
N GLY A 319 18.87 -16.47 -14.78
CA GLY A 319 19.89 -17.03 -13.91
C GLY A 319 21.32 -16.68 -14.33
N ALA A 320 21.54 -16.46 -15.63
CA ALA A 320 22.84 -16.14 -16.22
C ALA A 320 23.13 -14.64 -16.33
N LEU A 321 22.15 -13.77 -16.04
CA LEU A 321 22.31 -12.31 -16.02
C LEU A 321 22.95 -11.81 -14.72
#